data_AF-A0AAP8N102-F1
#
_entry.id   AF-A0AAP8N102-F1
#
_cell.length_a   1.000
_cell.length_b   1.000
_cell.length_c   1.000
_cell.angle_alpha   90.00
_cell.angle_beta   90.00
_cell.angle_gamma   90.00
#
_symmetry.space_group_name_H-M   'P 1'
#
loop_
_entity.id
_entity.type
_entity.pdbx_description
1 polymer ?
#
loop_
_entity_poly.entity_id
_entity_poly.type
_entity_poly.pdbx_seq_one_letter_code
_entity_poly.pdbx_strand_id
1 'polypeptide(L)'
;MRLFRLSLFAGFFFLSWPLLAATSPTWYYPFISAQYSSWSETDFRQSGEWFDCAEDDKPLFCTDEVKIHHTPMYAEVTFDHAKEPVLELNGEFSLTYFNNLQLGLRQDGFQLMKVVIDGVTLDVELALINKSETEVDREVLQLINRYPATEVRTLYWRSADQKRFAEWHSDGGSIEIVYRR
;
A
#
# COMPACT_ATOMS: atom_id res chain seq x y z
N MET A 1 16.25 -53.31 46.75
CA MET A 1 16.08 -53.07 45.30
C MET A 1 15.58 -51.64 45.11
N ARG A 2 16.41 -50.76 44.53
CA ARG A 2 16.05 -49.38 44.18
C ARG A 2 15.47 -49.38 42.76
N LEU A 3 14.24 -48.90 42.60
CA LEU A 3 13.66 -48.63 41.28
C LEU A 3 13.78 -47.13 41.00
N PHE A 4 14.63 -46.80 40.04
CA PHE A 4 14.81 -45.46 39.48
C PHE A 4 13.55 -45.07 38.68
N ARG A 5 12.92 -43.94 39.02
CA ARG A 5 11.92 -43.29 38.17
C ARG A 5 12.67 -42.43 37.14
N LEU A 6 12.62 -42.82 35.86
CA LEU A 6 13.01 -41.93 34.76
C LEU A 6 11.94 -40.85 34.59
N SER A 7 12.35 -39.59 34.72
CA SER A 7 11.54 -38.43 34.36
C SER A 7 11.82 -38.10 32.89
N LEU A 8 10.81 -38.25 32.03
CA LEU A 8 10.84 -37.78 30.65
C LEU A 8 10.64 -36.25 30.65
N PHE A 9 11.71 -35.51 30.37
CA PHE A 9 11.63 -34.10 29.99
C PHE A 9 11.16 -34.00 28.54
N ALA A 10 9.91 -33.61 28.33
CA ALA A 10 9.41 -33.20 27.02
C ALA A 10 9.91 -31.78 26.73
N GLY A 11 10.95 -31.66 25.90
CA GLY A 11 11.41 -30.39 25.37
C GLY A 11 10.41 -29.83 24.37
N PHE A 12 9.76 -28.72 24.71
CA PHE A 12 8.99 -27.91 23.76
C PHE A 12 9.97 -27.22 22.80
N PHE A 13 10.13 -27.77 21.59
CA PHE A 13 10.72 -27.06 20.48
C PHE A 13 9.72 -26.00 20.00
N PHE A 14 9.96 -24.73 20.35
CA PHE A 14 9.34 -23.61 19.67
C PHE A 14 9.89 -23.57 18.24
N LEU A 15 9.17 -24.20 17.31
CA LEU A 15 9.34 -23.96 15.89
C LEU A 15 8.86 -22.54 15.61
N SER A 16 9.78 -21.57 15.63
CA SER A 16 9.58 -20.25 15.06
C SER A 16 9.39 -20.43 13.55
N TRP A 17 8.14 -20.62 13.13
CA TRP A 17 7.79 -20.51 11.72
C TRP A 17 8.13 -19.09 11.26
N PRO A 18 9.01 -18.92 10.27
CA PRO A 18 9.17 -17.62 9.65
C PRO A 18 7.82 -17.28 9.02
N LEU A 19 7.18 -16.22 9.51
CA LEU A 19 6.08 -15.59 8.81
C LEU A 19 6.68 -15.12 7.48
N LEU A 20 6.34 -15.84 6.39
CA LEU A 20 6.62 -15.38 5.04
C LEU A 20 5.74 -14.15 4.81
N ALA A 21 6.25 -12.98 5.19
CA ALA A 21 5.70 -11.73 4.72
C ALA A 21 5.84 -11.73 3.19
N ALA A 22 4.76 -11.41 2.49
CA ALA A 22 4.81 -11.15 1.06
C ALA A 22 5.86 -10.07 0.83
N THR A 23 6.96 -10.43 0.18
CA THR A 23 8.08 -9.51 0.00
C THR A 23 7.76 -8.67 -1.24
N SER A 24 7.32 -7.44 -1.03
CA SER A 24 7.22 -6.45 -2.10
C SER A 24 8.63 -6.17 -2.67
N PRO A 25 8.73 -5.71 -3.93
CA PRO A 25 10.01 -5.31 -4.51
C PRO A 25 10.74 -4.27 -3.64
N THR A 26 12.06 -4.31 -3.61
CA THR A 26 12.82 -3.49 -2.66
C THR A 26 12.68 -1.99 -2.91
N TRP A 27 12.48 -1.59 -4.17
CA TRP A 27 12.23 -0.22 -4.59
C TRP A 27 10.89 0.35 -4.07
N TYR A 28 9.96 -0.49 -3.59
CA TYR A 28 8.66 -0.05 -3.08
C TYR A 28 8.77 0.56 -1.68
N TYR A 29 9.68 0.05 -0.85
CA TYR A 29 9.80 0.44 0.55
C TYR A 29 10.03 1.94 0.82
N PRO A 30 10.85 2.67 0.03
CA PRO A 30 10.99 4.13 0.17
C PRO A 30 9.66 4.91 0.03
N PHE A 31 8.71 4.41 -0.75
CA PHE A 31 7.41 5.06 -0.97
C PHE A 31 6.43 4.89 0.19
N ILE A 32 6.69 3.92 1.08
CA ILE A 32 5.80 3.59 2.20
C ILE A 32 6.39 3.86 3.58
N SER A 33 7.72 3.94 3.72
CA SER A 33 8.36 4.18 5.02
C SER A 33 9.58 5.10 4.97
N ALA A 34 9.72 5.96 5.99
CA ALA A 34 10.87 6.85 6.20
C ALA A 34 12.15 6.14 6.62
N GLN A 35 12.07 4.87 7.00
CA GLN A 35 13.28 4.12 7.34
C GLN A 35 14.15 3.79 6.11
N TYR A 36 13.62 3.97 4.90
CA TYR A 36 14.32 3.72 3.64
C TYR A 36 14.57 5.03 2.89
N SER A 37 15.78 5.18 2.36
CA SER A 37 16.16 6.31 1.52
C SER A 37 15.39 6.31 0.19
N SER A 38 15.02 7.50 -0.29
CA SER A 38 14.50 7.65 -1.68
C SER A 38 15.47 7.07 -2.68
N TRP A 39 14.92 6.49 -3.74
CA TRP A 39 15.68 6.20 -4.95
C TRP A 39 15.78 7.46 -5.81
N SER A 40 16.97 7.72 -6.34
CA SER A 40 17.22 8.74 -7.34
C SER A 40 16.94 8.21 -8.75
N GLU A 41 16.87 9.11 -9.73
CA GLU A 41 16.81 8.76 -11.15
C GLU A 41 17.93 7.78 -11.57
N THR A 42 19.13 7.91 -10.99
CA THR A 42 20.25 7.02 -11.28
C THR A 42 20.02 5.61 -10.73
N ASP A 43 19.38 5.49 -9.55
CA ASP A 43 19.06 4.18 -8.96
C ASP A 43 18.04 3.44 -9.81
N PHE A 44 16.99 4.12 -10.30
CA PHE A 44 16.03 3.53 -11.25
C PHE A 44 16.70 3.10 -12.54
N ARG A 45 17.55 3.96 -13.13
CA ARG A 45 18.25 3.69 -14.39
C ARG A 45 19.24 2.52 -14.31
N GLN A 46 19.87 2.31 -13.16
CA GLN A 46 20.83 1.23 -12.93
C GLN A 46 20.18 -0.05 -12.41
N SER A 47 18.91 -0.01 -12.04
CA SER A 47 18.16 -1.18 -11.61
C SER A 47 17.95 -2.15 -12.77
N GLY A 48 18.00 -3.45 -12.47
CA GLY A 48 17.59 -4.49 -13.41
C GLY A 48 16.07 -4.74 -13.44
N GLU A 49 15.31 -4.05 -12.58
CA GLU A 49 13.85 -4.22 -12.44
C GLU A 49 13.05 -3.16 -13.23
N TRP A 50 13.72 -2.12 -13.73
CA TRP A 50 13.10 -0.98 -14.40
C TRP A 50 13.69 -0.80 -15.80
N PHE A 51 12.89 -0.27 -16.71
CA PHE A 51 13.34 0.16 -18.03
C PHE A 51 12.85 1.58 -18.34
N ASP A 52 13.61 2.29 -19.16
CA ASP A 52 13.26 3.64 -19.63
C ASP A 52 12.13 3.53 -20.66
N CYS A 53 11.00 4.16 -20.38
CA CYS A 53 9.80 4.14 -21.22
C CYS A 53 9.33 5.55 -21.59
N ALA A 54 10.18 6.55 -21.41
CA ALA A 54 9.87 7.94 -21.76
C ALA A 54 9.68 8.13 -23.27
N GLU A 55 8.64 8.90 -23.65
CA GLU A 55 8.42 9.35 -25.04
C GLU A 55 9.05 10.73 -25.32
N ASP A 56 9.33 11.50 -24.27
CA ASP A 56 9.95 12.82 -24.32
C ASP A 56 11.22 12.87 -23.44
N ASP A 57 11.83 14.04 -23.31
CA ASP A 57 13.06 14.21 -22.52
C ASP A 57 12.81 14.15 -20.99
N LYS A 58 11.59 13.85 -20.52
CA LYS A 58 11.30 13.70 -19.09
C LYS A 58 11.54 12.25 -18.66
N PRO A 59 12.31 12.02 -17.58
CA PRO A 59 12.52 10.66 -17.08
C PRO A 59 11.19 9.98 -16.69
N LEU A 60 10.94 8.83 -17.30
CA LEU A 60 9.85 7.93 -16.99
C LEU A 60 10.40 6.50 -17.00
N PHE A 61 10.24 5.80 -15.88
CA PHE A 61 10.67 4.41 -15.75
C PHE A 61 9.46 3.52 -15.51
N CYS A 62 9.44 2.36 -16.15
CA CYS A 62 8.37 1.38 -16.06
C CYS A 62 8.92 0.03 -15.59
N THR A 63 8.05 -0.78 -14.99
CA THR A 63 8.31 -2.21 -14.74
C THR A 63 7.46 -3.08 -15.66
N ASP A 64 7.87 -4.33 -15.82
CA ASP A 64 6.93 -5.41 -16.18
C ASP A 64 5.96 -5.67 -15.00
N GLU A 65 5.13 -6.72 -15.08
CA GLU A 65 4.25 -7.10 -13.98
C GLU A 65 5.06 -7.42 -12.71
N VAL A 66 4.72 -6.72 -11.63
CA VAL A 66 5.25 -6.92 -10.28
C VAL A 66 4.14 -7.31 -9.32
N LYS A 67 4.48 -7.86 -8.16
CA LYS A 67 3.50 -8.18 -7.12
C LYS A 67 3.58 -7.20 -5.97
N ILE A 68 2.51 -6.44 -5.75
CA ILE A 68 2.33 -5.55 -4.60
C ILE A 68 1.16 -6.07 -3.77
N HIS A 69 1.40 -6.43 -2.51
CA HIS A 69 0.36 -6.96 -1.61
C HIS A 69 -0.42 -8.14 -2.19
N HIS A 70 0.28 -9.09 -2.82
CA HIS A 70 -0.30 -10.24 -3.54
C HIS A 70 -1.16 -9.89 -4.77
N THR A 71 -1.03 -8.68 -5.29
CA THR A 71 -1.76 -8.21 -6.45
C THR A 71 -0.79 -7.93 -7.60
N PRO A 72 -1.05 -8.46 -8.82
CA PRO A 72 -0.27 -8.10 -10.00
C PRO A 72 -0.51 -6.62 -10.34
N MET A 73 0.56 -5.85 -10.45
CA MET A 73 0.55 -4.42 -10.75
C MET A 73 1.66 -4.11 -11.75
N TYR A 74 1.52 -3.02 -12.47
CA TYR A 74 2.58 -2.38 -13.24
C TYR A 74 2.96 -1.08 -12.54
N ALA A 75 4.24 -0.79 -12.45
CA ALA A 75 4.73 0.38 -11.76
C ALA A 75 5.36 1.36 -12.75
N GLU A 76 5.05 2.63 -12.56
CA GLU A 76 5.63 3.75 -13.28
C GLU A 76 6.22 4.74 -12.28
N VAL A 77 7.38 5.30 -12.60
CA VAL A 77 8.00 6.34 -11.79
C VAL A 77 8.32 7.55 -12.64
N THR A 78 7.76 8.68 -12.22
CA THR A 78 8.10 10.03 -12.70
C THR A 78 8.80 10.80 -11.59
N PHE A 79 9.25 12.02 -11.90
CA PHE A 79 9.88 12.91 -10.93
C PHE A 79 9.16 14.24 -10.90
N ASP A 80 8.91 14.74 -9.69
CA ASP A 80 8.30 16.06 -9.52
C ASP A 80 9.30 17.20 -9.77
N HIS A 81 8.86 18.45 -9.57
CA HIS A 81 9.72 19.63 -9.75
C HIS A 81 10.90 19.69 -8.77
N ALA A 82 10.82 19.02 -7.62
CA ALA A 82 11.90 18.89 -6.64
C ALA A 82 12.83 17.69 -6.93
N LYS A 83 12.56 16.94 -8.00
CA LYS A 83 13.21 15.67 -8.36
C LYS A 83 12.97 14.55 -7.35
N GLU A 84 11.88 14.62 -6.59
CA GLU A 84 11.43 13.50 -5.79
C GLU A 84 10.64 12.52 -6.68
N PRO A 85 10.84 11.20 -6.49
CA PRO A 85 10.12 10.21 -7.29
C PRO A 85 8.65 10.15 -6.89
N VAL A 86 7.78 10.07 -7.90
CA VAL A 86 6.35 9.81 -7.79
C VAL A 86 6.09 8.44 -8.38
N LEU A 87 5.61 7.50 -7.55
CA LEU A 87 5.30 6.14 -7.96
C LEU A 87 3.81 6.04 -8.27
N GLU A 88 3.49 5.52 -9.45
CA GLU A 88 2.15 5.13 -9.84
C GLU A 88 2.10 3.60 -10.00
N LEU A 89 1.11 2.97 -9.40
CA LEU A 89 0.83 1.55 -9.55
C LEU A 89 -0.51 1.37 -10.25
N ASN A 90 -0.51 0.64 -11.37
CA ASN A 90 -1.69 0.36 -12.17
C ASN A 90 -1.98 -1.14 -12.22
N GLY A 91 -3.26 -1.52 -12.11
CA GLY A 91 -3.68 -2.92 -12.20
C GLY A 91 -5.16 -3.06 -12.55
N GLU A 92 -5.54 -4.27 -12.95
CA GLU A 92 -6.94 -4.58 -13.24
C GLU A 92 -7.77 -4.66 -11.96
N PHE A 93 -9.05 -4.29 -12.05
CA PHE A 93 -9.97 -4.46 -10.94
C PHE A 93 -10.36 -5.93 -10.78
N SER A 94 -10.19 -6.44 -9.56
CA SER A 94 -10.98 -7.55 -9.05
C SER A 94 -11.30 -7.27 -7.58
N LEU A 95 -12.39 -7.83 -7.06
CA LEU A 95 -12.73 -7.64 -5.64
C LEU A 95 -11.60 -8.16 -4.72
N THR A 96 -10.90 -9.22 -5.13
CA THR A 96 -9.74 -9.74 -4.40
C THR A 96 -8.58 -8.75 -4.38
N TYR A 97 -8.21 -8.22 -5.54
CA TYR A 97 -7.10 -7.26 -5.69
C TYR A 97 -7.38 -5.95 -4.95
N PHE A 98 -8.60 -5.44 -5.11
CA PHE A 98 -9.11 -4.28 -4.38
C PHE A 98 -8.93 -4.44 -2.87
N ASN A 99 -9.40 -5.55 -2.31
CA ASN A 99 -9.29 -5.80 -0.87
C ASN A 99 -7.84 -6.00 -0.42
N ASN A 100 -7.05 -6.75 -1.19
CA ASN A 100 -5.65 -7.02 -0.87
C ASN A 100 -4.81 -5.75 -0.79
N LEU A 101 -4.93 -4.88 -1.80
CA LEU A 101 -4.18 -3.63 -1.86
C LEU A 101 -4.62 -2.66 -0.74
N GLN A 102 -5.92 -2.58 -0.40
CA GLN A 102 -6.38 -1.75 0.73
C GLN A 102 -5.87 -2.25 2.09
N LEU A 103 -5.88 -3.56 2.29
CA LEU A 103 -5.30 -4.17 3.49
C LEU A 103 -3.78 -3.95 3.53
N GLY A 104 -3.12 -4.05 2.38
CA GLY A 104 -1.71 -3.78 2.21
C GLY A 104 -1.31 -2.37 2.61
N LEU A 105 -2.03 -1.34 2.14
CA LEU A 105 -1.82 0.05 2.56
C LEU A 105 -1.92 0.21 4.09
N ARG A 106 -2.89 -0.45 4.73
CA ARG A 106 -3.01 -0.43 6.20
C ARG A 106 -1.84 -1.14 6.88
N GLN A 107 -1.36 -2.27 6.33
CA GLN A 107 -0.18 -2.97 6.82
C GLN A 107 1.09 -2.12 6.67
N ASP A 108 1.17 -1.31 5.61
CA ASP A 108 2.23 -0.34 5.37
C ASP A 108 2.15 0.89 6.31
N GLY A 109 1.14 0.96 7.19
CA GLY A 109 1.00 2.03 8.18
C GLY A 109 0.30 3.29 7.64
N PHE A 110 -0.39 3.19 6.52
CA PHE A 110 -1.24 4.28 6.01
C PHE A 110 -2.59 4.30 6.71
N GLN A 111 -3.08 5.51 6.95
CA GLN A 111 -4.38 5.81 7.52
C GLN A 111 -5.23 6.55 6.50
N LEU A 112 -6.53 6.26 6.48
CA LEU A 112 -7.47 6.85 5.54
C LEU A 112 -7.82 8.28 5.99
N MET A 113 -7.56 9.27 5.13
CA MET A 113 -7.83 10.68 5.41
C MET A 113 -9.16 11.15 4.80
N LYS A 114 -9.50 10.64 3.61
CA LYS A 114 -10.65 11.12 2.86
C LYS A 114 -11.16 10.03 1.93
N VAL A 115 -12.47 9.96 1.81
CA VAL A 115 -13.20 9.03 0.93
C VAL A 115 -14.07 9.86 0.00
N VAL A 116 -13.97 9.61 -1.30
CA VAL A 116 -14.87 10.14 -2.32
C VAL A 116 -15.43 8.97 -3.09
N ILE A 117 -16.75 8.75 -3.08
CA ILE A 117 -17.44 7.71 -3.86
C ILE A 117 -18.63 8.36 -4.54
N ASP A 118 -18.70 8.29 -5.87
CA ASP A 118 -19.79 8.88 -6.65
C ASP A 118 -20.10 10.35 -6.25
N GLY A 119 -19.04 11.15 -6.11
CA GLY A 119 -19.12 12.56 -5.69
C GLY A 119 -19.43 12.79 -4.20
N VAL A 120 -19.86 11.78 -3.44
CA VAL A 120 -20.07 11.88 -1.99
C VAL A 120 -18.73 11.85 -1.28
N THR A 121 -18.45 12.91 -0.52
CA THR A 121 -17.18 13.10 0.19
C THR A 121 -17.36 12.92 1.70
N LEU A 122 -16.48 12.14 2.32
CA LEU A 122 -16.24 12.10 3.76
C LEU A 122 -14.78 12.44 4.01
N ASP A 123 -14.53 13.58 4.64
CA ASP A 123 -13.22 13.99 5.14
C ASP A 123 -13.06 13.44 6.56
N VAL A 124 -12.27 12.38 6.70
CA VAL A 124 -12.07 11.63 7.95
C VAL A 124 -11.33 12.50 8.96
N GLU A 125 -10.35 13.28 8.52
CA GLU A 125 -9.54 14.12 9.41
C GLU A 125 -10.37 15.25 10.00
N LEU A 126 -11.16 15.91 9.16
CA LEU A 126 -12.08 16.95 9.60
C LEU A 126 -13.18 16.39 10.52
N ALA A 127 -13.65 15.17 10.26
CA ALA A 127 -14.65 14.52 11.10
C ALA A 127 -14.09 14.19 12.51
N LEU A 128 -12.84 13.74 12.59
CA LEU A 128 -12.16 13.41 13.85
C LEU A 128 -11.92 14.64 14.76
N ILE A 129 -11.98 15.87 14.23
CA ILE A 129 -11.93 17.09 15.06
C ILE A 129 -13.16 17.20 15.98
N ASN A 130 -14.32 16.72 15.52
CA ASN A 130 -15.61 16.96 16.18
C ASN A 130 -16.31 15.70 16.69
N LYS A 131 -15.85 14.51 16.29
CA LYS A 131 -16.48 13.22 16.59
C LYS A 131 -15.46 12.25 17.16
N SER A 132 -15.91 11.26 17.92
CA SER A 132 -15.03 10.18 18.37
C SER A 132 -14.60 9.29 17.20
N GLU A 133 -13.43 8.63 17.33
CA GLU A 133 -12.93 7.67 16.34
C GLU A 133 -13.99 6.61 15.99
N THR A 134 -14.72 6.08 16.98
CA THR A 134 -15.76 5.07 16.77
C THR A 134 -16.94 5.59 15.94
N GLU A 135 -17.29 6.86 16.08
CA GLU A 135 -18.34 7.48 15.27
C GLU A 135 -17.87 7.69 13.83
N VAL A 136 -16.64 8.17 13.64
CA VAL A 136 -16.06 8.37 12.30
C VAL A 136 -15.88 7.04 11.58
N ASP A 137 -15.38 6.01 12.26
CA ASP A 137 -15.26 4.65 11.71
C ASP A 137 -16.61 4.11 11.23
N ARG A 138 -17.68 4.33 12.00
CA ARG A 138 -19.03 3.94 11.60
C ARG A 138 -19.46 4.67 10.33
N GLU A 139 -19.20 5.98 10.23
CA GLU A 139 -19.54 6.79 9.05
C GLU A 139 -18.78 6.34 7.80
N VAL A 140 -17.48 6.04 7.96
CA VAL A 140 -16.64 5.47 6.88
C VAL A 140 -17.23 4.14 6.40
N LEU A 141 -17.53 3.21 7.32
CA LEU A 141 -18.11 1.92 6.96
C LEU A 141 -19.49 2.06 6.30
N GLN A 142 -20.32 2.98 6.78
CA GLN A 142 -21.63 3.25 6.18
C GLN A 142 -21.51 3.81 4.77
N LEU A 143 -20.54 4.70 4.52
CA LEU A 143 -20.29 5.23 3.18
C LEU A 143 -19.76 4.13 2.25
N ILE A 144 -18.73 3.40 2.65
CA ILE A 144 -18.12 2.34 1.83
C ILE A 144 -19.13 1.24 1.50
N ASN A 145 -19.94 0.81 2.47
CA ASN A 145 -20.92 -0.26 2.27
C ASN A 145 -22.17 0.16 1.49
N ARG A 146 -22.42 1.47 1.33
CA ARG A 146 -23.55 1.98 0.55
C ARG A 146 -23.38 1.72 -0.95
N TYR A 147 -22.14 1.68 -1.43
CA TYR A 147 -21.82 1.57 -2.85
C TYR A 147 -21.12 0.24 -3.16
N PRO A 148 -21.41 -0.40 -4.31
CA PRO A 148 -20.68 -1.61 -4.72
C PRO A 148 -19.21 -1.28 -4.92
N ALA A 149 -18.29 -2.24 -4.75
CA ALA A 149 -16.85 -2.01 -4.89
C ALA A 149 -16.41 -1.50 -6.27
N THR A 150 -17.22 -1.74 -7.30
CA THR A 150 -17.02 -1.28 -8.68
C THR A 150 -17.41 0.18 -8.90
N GLU A 151 -18.06 0.83 -7.93
CA GLU A 151 -18.41 2.25 -8.05
C GLU A 151 -17.15 3.12 -8.01
N VAL A 152 -17.13 4.15 -8.86
CA VAL A 152 -16.00 5.08 -8.97
C VAL A 152 -15.69 5.71 -7.62
N ARG A 153 -14.42 5.59 -7.20
CA ARG A 153 -13.96 6.14 -5.93
C ARG A 153 -12.53 6.63 -5.98
N THR A 154 -12.28 7.64 -5.15
CA THR A 154 -10.94 8.09 -4.80
C THR A 154 -10.77 8.08 -3.30
N LEU A 155 -9.72 7.42 -2.82
CA LEU A 155 -9.37 7.33 -1.40
C LEU A 155 -8.02 8.00 -1.19
N TYR A 156 -7.93 8.84 -0.18
CA TYR A 156 -6.71 9.55 0.16
C TYR A 156 -6.18 8.98 1.46
N TRP A 157 -4.93 8.54 1.43
CA TRP A 157 -4.25 7.91 2.54
C TRP A 157 -3.01 8.69 2.91
N ARG A 158 -2.63 8.63 4.18
CA ARG A 158 -1.39 9.24 4.68
C ARG A 158 -0.70 8.32 5.65
N SER A 159 0.63 8.29 5.56
CA SER A 159 1.46 7.53 6.48
C SER A 159 1.37 8.08 7.91
N ALA A 160 1.65 7.23 8.89
CA ALA A 160 1.72 7.63 10.31
C ALA A 160 2.72 8.78 10.57
N ASP A 161 3.81 8.86 9.80
CA ASP A 161 4.80 9.94 9.91
C ASP A 161 4.39 11.24 9.21
N GLN A 162 3.22 11.26 8.55
CA GLN A 162 2.61 12.43 7.90
C GLN A 162 3.37 12.96 6.69
N LYS A 163 4.36 12.21 6.19
CA LYS A 163 5.27 12.63 5.11
C LYS A 163 5.06 11.87 3.81
N ARG A 164 4.08 10.97 3.75
CA ARG A 164 3.74 10.21 2.54
C ARG A 164 2.25 10.19 2.37
N PHE A 165 1.86 10.28 1.11
CA PHE A 165 0.48 10.29 0.68
C PHE A 165 0.32 9.19 -0.37
N ALA A 166 -0.77 8.45 -0.28
CA ALA A 166 -1.19 7.55 -1.34
C ALA A 166 -2.60 7.95 -1.78
N GLU A 167 -2.73 8.32 -3.04
CA GLU A 167 -4.00 8.57 -3.70
C GLU A 167 -4.41 7.31 -4.44
N TRP A 168 -5.52 6.72 -4.04
CA TRP A 168 -6.07 5.53 -4.66
C TRP A 168 -7.24 5.92 -5.54
N HIS A 169 -7.28 5.44 -6.77
CA HIS A 169 -8.43 5.52 -7.66
C HIS A 169 -8.89 4.12 -8.10
N SER A 170 -10.20 3.94 -8.25
CA SER A 170 -10.76 2.74 -8.88
C SER A 170 -12.15 3.01 -9.43
N ASP A 171 -12.46 2.46 -10.60
CA ASP A 171 -13.69 2.67 -11.37
C ASP A 171 -14.42 1.36 -11.72
N GLY A 172 -14.01 0.25 -11.12
CA GLY A 172 -14.51 -1.09 -11.40
C GLY A 172 -13.90 -1.77 -12.63
N GLY A 173 -13.12 -1.05 -13.45
CA GLY A 173 -12.28 -1.60 -14.51
C GLY A 173 -10.82 -1.70 -14.08
N SER A 174 -10.31 -0.67 -13.40
CA SER A 174 -8.92 -0.60 -12.94
C SER A 174 -8.79 -0.19 -11.46
N ILE A 175 -7.57 -0.33 -10.98
CA ILE A 175 -7.09 0.21 -9.70
C ILE A 175 -5.78 0.94 -10.00
N GLU A 176 -5.71 2.20 -9.58
CA GLU A 176 -4.54 3.05 -9.66
C GLU A 176 -4.17 3.53 -8.25
N ILE A 177 -2.89 3.53 -7.91
CA ILE A 177 -2.39 4.08 -6.64
C ILE A 177 -1.16 4.95 -6.90
N VAL A 178 -1.26 6.23 -6.58
CA VAL A 178 -0.18 7.20 -6.72
C VAL A 178 0.41 7.53 -5.35
N TYR A 179 1.71 7.28 -5.16
CA TYR A 179 2.46 7.62 -3.96
C TYR A 179 3.28 8.88 -4.15
N ARG A 180 3.18 9.79 -3.18
CA ARG A 180 3.92 11.07 -3.11
C ARG A 180 4.49 11.29 -1.71
N ARG A 181 5.50 12.15 -1.58
CA ARG A 181 6.03 12.63 -0.30
C ARG A 181 5.67 14.08 -0.05
#